data_AF-A0A966Z1F7-F1
#
_entry.id   AF-A0A966Z1F7-F1
#
_cell.length_a   1.000
_cell.length_b   1.000
_cell.length_c   1.000
_cell.angle_alpha   90.00
_cell.angle_beta   90.00
_cell.angle_gamma   90.00
#
_symmetry.space_group_name_H-M   'P 1'
#
loop_
_entity.id
_entity.type
_entity.pdbx_description
1 polymer ?
#
loop_
_entity_poly.entity_id
_entity_poly.type
_entity_poly.pdbx_seq_one_letter_code
_entity_poly.pdbx_strand_id
1 'polypeptide(L)'
;DLCRDSPWGILHRVIHSVEYSPGAIPAKVKIGDAEIEGYEAKKLTGDDVKAVPAAFTKNVNEALAAAGYPVPGKPTPGIIKLDGFFDIFTAQAFPIVLILTYLVILVTMVYGPIAAALVELFPTRIRYTGMSLPYHIGNGWFGGLMPATAFAMIAQTGDPYYGLWYPIVIAVGTFVIGLIFVPENYKKDIFAEQNSK
;
A
#
# COMPACT_ATOMS: atom_id res chain seq x y z
N ASP A 1 -21.95 -3.99 -10.40
CA ASP A 1 -21.95 -2.90 -11.41
C ASP A 1 -21.07 -1.69 -11.13
N LEU A 2 -20.68 -1.37 -9.89
CA LEU A 2 -19.94 -0.11 -9.60
C LEU A 2 -18.42 -0.09 -9.89
N CYS A 3 -17.80 -1.18 -10.37
CA CYS A 3 -16.34 -1.23 -10.58
C CYS A 3 -15.91 -1.56 -12.01
N ARG A 4 -16.81 -1.54 -13.00
CA ARG A 4 -16.44 -1.84 -14.39
C ARG A 4 -15.72 -0.69 -15.10
N ASP A 5 -15.76 0.52 -14.52
CA ASP A 5 -15.37 1.75 -15.21
C ASP A 5 -14.26 2.56 -14.47
N SER A 6 -13.37 1.92 -13.70
CA SER A 6 -12.22 2.65 -13.15
C SER A 6 -11.15 2.87 -14.24
N PRO A 7 -10.69 4.12 -14.52
CA PRO A 7 -9.75 4.44 -15.60
C PRO A 7 -8.35 3.81 -15.45
N TRP A 8 -8.05 3.26 -14.28
CA TRP A 8 -6.75 2.71 -13.92
C TRP A 8 -6.92 1.23 -13.59
N GLY A 9 -6.79 0.37 -14.61
CA GLY A 9 -7.06 -1.07 -14.57
C GLY A 9 -6.20 -1.92 -13.60
N ILE A 10 -6.20 -1.58 -12.32
CA ILE A 10 -5.47 -2.27 -11.26
C ILE A 10 -6.49 -2.71 -10.19
N LEU A 11 -7.34 -3.67 -10.53
CA LEU A 11 -8.19 -4.37 -9.57
C LEU A 11 -7.69 -5.82 -9.41
N HIS A 12 -6.55 -5.99 -8.72
CA HIS A 12 -6.03 -7.30 -8.31
C HIS A 12 -6.79 -7.88 -7.09
N ARG A 13 -8.13 -7.80 -7.10
CA ARG A 13 -8.98 -8.47 -6.10
C ARG A 13 -10.08 -9.23 -6.82
N VAL A 14 -10.15 -10.53 -6.61
CA VAL A 14 -11.32 -11.34 -7.00
C VAL A 14 -12.44 -10.98 -6.01
N ILE A 15 -13.27 -10.01 -6.38
CA ILE A 15 -14.46 -9.66 -5.61
C ILE A 15 -15.50 -10.71 -5.97
N HIS A 16 -15.80 -11.60 -5.02
CA HIS A 16 -16.90 -12.56 -5.16
C HIS A 16 -18.17 -11.93 -4.59
N SER A 17 -19.29 -12.11 -5.29
CA SER A 17 -20.62 -11.84 -4.76
C SER A 17 -21.39 -13.16 -4.76
N VAL A 18 -22.15 -13.42 -3.71
CA VAL A 18 -22.94 -14.64 -3.58
C VAL A 18 -24.39 -14.27 -3.85
N GLU A 19 -24.89 -14.65 -5.02
CA GLU A 19 -26.30 -14.52 -5.36
C GLU A 19 -27.03 -15.81 -5.00
N TYR A 20 -28.02 -15.72 -4.11
CA TYR A 20 -28.83 -16.87 -3.72
C TYR A 20 -29.99 -17.04 -4.72
N SER A 21 -29.89 -18.05 -5.58
CA SER A 21 -30.98 -18.48 -6.47
C SER A 21 -31.67 -19.72 -5.90
N PRO A 22 -32.92 -19.62 -5.44
CA PRO A 22 -33.65 -20.76 -4.88
C PRO A 22 -33.80 -21.88 -5.92
N GLY A 23 -33.23 -23.06 -5.64
CA GLY A 23 -33.31 -24.25 -6.50
C GLY A 23 -32.12 -24.46 -7.45
N ALA A 24 -31.11 -23.59 -7.45
CA ALA A 24 -29.89 -23.78 -8.24
C ALA A 24 -28.97 -24.82 -7.58
N ILE A 25 -29.16 -26.09 -7.94
CA ILE A 25 -28.25 -27.19 -7.64
C ILE A 25 -27.77 -27.75 -8.99
N PRO A 26 -26.45 -27.78 -9.28
CA PRO A 26 -25.32 -27.38 -8.43
C PRO A 26 -25.00 -25.87 -8.45
N ALA A 27 -24.18 -25.41 -7.49
CA ALA A 27 -23.73 -24.02 -7.39
C ALA A 27 -22.96 -23.58 -8.64
N LYS A 28 -23.18 -22.36 -9.15
CA LYS A 28 -22.50 -21.84 -10.35
C LYS A 28 -21.50 -20.76 -9.98
N VAL A 29 -20.32 -20.78 -10.60
CA VAL A 29 -19.29 -19.73 -10.48
C VAL A 29 -19.30 -18.92 -11.76
N LYS A 30 -19.58 -17.61 -11.66
CA LYS A 30 -19.58 -16.69 -12.79
C LYS A 30 -18.32 -15.83 -12.78
N ILE A 31 -17.56 -15.86 -13.87
CA ILE A 31 -16.32 -15.09 -14.06
C ILE A 31 -16.47 -14.31 -15.36
N GLY A 32 -16.80 -13.02 -15.27
CA GLY A 32 -17.20 -12.24 -16.44
C GLY A 32 -18.46 -12.83 -17.10
N ASP A 33 -18.34 -13.20 -18.37
CA ASP A 33 -19.40 -13.88 -19.14
C ASP A 33 -19.34 -15.42 -19.04
N ALA A 34 -18.28 -15.98 -18.45
CA ALA A 34 -18.13 -17.42 -18.31
C ALA A 34 -18.89 -17.94 -17.08
N GLU A 35 -19.80 -18.89 -17.30
CA GLU A 35 -20.48 -19.64 -16.23
C GLU A 35 -19.85 -21.02 -16.11
N ILE A 36 -19.32 -21.33 -14.93
CA ILE A 36 -18.74 -22.63 -14.60
C ILE A 36 -19.67 -23.31 -13.59
N GLU A 37 -20.25 -24.43 -13.98
CA GLU A 37 -21.06 -25.24 -13.08
C GLU A 37 -20.16 -25.93 -12.05
N GLY A 38 -20.52 -25.78 -10.78
CA GLY A 38 -19.88 -26.48 -9.68
C GLY A 38 -20.24 -27.96 -9.68
N TYR A 39 -19.48 -28.74 -8.93
CA TYR A 39 -19.69 -30.18 -8.80
C TYR A 39 -20.06 -30.54 -7.36
N GLU A 40 -20.89 -31.56 -7.20
CA GLU A 40 -21.19 -32.12 -5.88
C GLU A 40 -20.20 -33.23 -5.53
N ALA A 41 -19.27 -32.94 -4.62
CA ALA A 41 -18.26 -33.90 -4.18
C ALA A 41 -18.85 -35.22 -3.65
N LYS A 42 -20.10 -35.20 -3.14
CA LYS A 42 -20.80 -36.39 -2.61
C LYS A 42 -21.32 -37.35 -3.69
N LYS A 43 -21.45 -36.91 -4.94
CA LYS A 43 -21.95 -37.73 -6.06
C LYS A 43 -20.83 -38.33 -6.91
N LEU A 44 -19.58 -37.98 -6.65
CA LEU A 44 -18.42 -38.49 -7.38
C LEU A 44 -17.98 -39.84 -6.82
N THR A 45 -17.73 -40.81 -7.69
CA THR A 45 -17.26 -42.16 -7.33
C THR A 45 -16.10 -42.58 -8.22
N GLY A 46 -15.14 -43.35 -7.69
CA GLY A 46 -14.02 -43.88 -8.48
C GLY A 46 -13.08 -42.79 -9.01
N ASP A 47 -12.68 -42.91 -10.28
CA ASP A 47 -11.71 -42.01 -10.93
C ASP A 47 -12.23 -40.56 -11.07
N ASP A 48 -13.56 -40.38 -11.05
CA ASP A 48 -14.22 -39.07 -11.15
C ASP A 48 -13.95 -38.17 -9.93
N VAL A 49 -13.61 -38.75 -8.78
CA VAL A 49 -13.25 -38.01 -7.55
C VAL A 49 -11.98 -37.17 -7.73
N LYS A 50 -11.11 -37.54 -8.67
CA LYS A 50 -9.89 -36.78 -9.00
C LYS A 50 -10.05 -35.98 -10.29
N ALA A 51 -10.71 -36.55 -11.30
CA ALA A 51 -10.85 -35.94 -12.61
C ALA A 51 -11.74 -34.68 -12.59
N VAL A 52 -12.88 -34.73 -11.90
CA VAL A 52 -13.87 -33.63 -11.90
C VAL A 52 -13.36 -32.38 -11.15
N PRO A 53 -12.76 -32.49 -9.94
CA PRO A 53 -12.15 -31.33 -9.28
C PRO A 53 -10.97 -30.73 -10.05
N ALA A 54 -10.16 -31.58 -10.69
CA ALA A 54 -9.02 -31.13 -11.50
C ALA A 54 -9.50 -30.36 -12.75
N ALA A 55 -10.52 -30.87 -13.44
CA ALA A 55 -11.14 -30.20 -14.58
C ALA A 55 -11.81 -28.88 -14.16
N PHE A 56 -12.51 -28.85 -13.03
CA PHE A 56 -13.10 -27.61 -12.49
C PHE A 56 -12.02 -26.56 -12.19
N THR A 57 -10.95 -26.94 -11.50
CA THR A 57 -9.83 -26.05 -11.19
C THR A 57 -9.17 -25.50 -12.45
N LYS A 58 -9.01 -26.35 -13.48
CA LYS A 58 -8.49 -25.94 -14.78
C LYS A 58 -9.42 -24.92 -15.45
N ASN A 59 -10.71 -25.19 -15.53
CA ASN A 59 -11.70 -24.30 -16.16
C ASN A 59 -11.78 -22.95 -15.44
N VAL A 60 -11.72 -22.93 -14.11
CA VAL A 60 -11.68 -21.69 -13.31
C VAL A 60 -10.42 -20.89 -13.63
N ASN A 61 -9.25 -21.53 -13.66
CA ASN A 61 -8.00 -20.85 -13.99
C ASN A 61 -7.96 -20.31 -15.43
N GLU A 62 -8.54 -21.04 -16.38
CA GLU A 62 -8.66 -20.59 -17.78
C GLU A 62 -9.61 -19.41 -17.92
N ALA A 63 -10.76 -19.43 -17.24
CA ALA A 63 -11.71 -18.32 -17.22
C ALA A 63 -11.12 -17.08 -16.53
N LEU A 64 -10.37 -17.27 -15.43
CA LEU A 64 -9.62 -16.18 -14.79
C LEU A 64 -8.57 -15.60 -15.73
N ALA A 65 -7.79 -16.43 -16.41
CA ALA A 65 -6.81 -15.97 -17.39
C ALA A 65 -7.46 -15.21 -18.56
N ALA A 66 -8.59 -15.68 -19.08
CA ALA A 66 -9.35 -15.03 -20.15
C ALA A 66 -9.94 -13.68 -19.70
N ALA A 67 -10.34 -13.57 -18.43
CA ALA A 67 -10.78 -12.33 -17.81
C ALA A 67 -9.64 -11.36 -17.45
N GLY A 68 -8.39 -11.68 -17.81
CA GLY A 68 -7.22 -10.84 -17.55
C GLY A 68 -6.67 -10.94 -16.12
N TYR A 69 -7.13 -11.90 -15.32
CA TYR A 69 -6.55 -12.15 -14.01
C TYR A 69 -5.19 -12.86 -14.13
N PRO A 70 -4.22 -12.45 -13.31
CA PRO A 70 -2.89 -13.04 -13.33
C PRO A 70 -2.89 -14.45 -12.76
N VAL A 71 -2.62 -15.44 -13.61
CA VAL A 71 -2.49 -16.83 -13.19
C VAL A 71 -1.06 -17.12 -12.70
N PRO A 72 -0.88 -17.88 -11.59
CA PRO A 72 0.43 -18.27 -11.11
C PRO A 72 1.26 -18.96 -12.21
N GLY A 73 2.38 -18.36 -12.59
CA GLY A 73 3.36 -18.98 -13.51
C GLY A 73 3.38 -18.42 -14.94
N LYS A 74 2.50 -17.45 -15.29
CA LYS A 74 2.66 -16.66 -16.52
C LYS A 74 3.24 -15.27 -16.21
N PRO A 75 4.27 -14.81 -16.94
CA PRO A 75 4.77 -13.44 -16.80
C PRO A 75 3.66 -12.49 -17.27
N THR A 76 2.93 -11.94 -16.29
CA THR A 76 1.87 -10.96 -16.55
C THR A 76 2.54 -9.58 -16.49
N PRO A 77 2.38 -8.72 -17.51
CA PRO A 77 2.87 -7.35 -17.46
C PRO A 77 2.15 -6.60 -16.34
N GLY A 78 2.74 -6.57 -15.14
CA GLY A 78 2.15 -5.95 -13.95
C GLY A 78 2.43 -6.68 -12.63
N ILE A 79 2.81 -7.96 -12.67
CA ILE A 79 3.20 -8.71 -11.46
C ILE A 79 4.68 -9.04 -11.49
N ILE A 80 5.39 -8.39 -10.58
CA ILE A 80 6.79 -8.65 -10.32
C ILE A 80 6.84 -9.72 -9.25
N LYS A 81 7.27 -10.92 -9.65
CA LYS A 81 7.67 -11.95 -8.71
C LYS A 81 9.15 -11.75 -8.41
N LEU A 82 9.47 -11.77 -7.12
CA LEU A 82 10.83 -11.82 -6.62
C LEU A 82 10.96 -13.19 -5.96
N ASP A 83 11.42 -14.18 -6.72
CA ASP A 83 11.51 -15.57 -6.23
C ASP A 83 12.83 -15.82 -5.50
N GLY A 84 13.81 -14.91 -5.59
CA GLY A 84 15.08 -14.97 -4.88
C GLY A 84 15.73 -13.60 -4.60
N PHE A 85 16.79 -13.58 -3.79
CA PHE A 85 17.48 -12.34 -3.42
C PHE A 85 18.13 -11.63 -4.63
N PHE A 86 18.65 -12.38 -5.60
CA PHE A 86 19.29 -11.84 -6.82
C PHE A 86 18.29 -11.41 -7.91
N ASP A 87 17.00 -11.67 -7.72
CA ASP A 87 15.94 -11.30 -8.67
C ASP A 87 15.72 -9.77 -8.74
N ILE A 88 16.34 -9.04 -7.82
CA ILE A 88 16.43 -7.58 -7.78
C ILE A 88 17.11 -6.97 -9.03
N PHE A 89 17.94 -7.75 -9.73
CA PHE A 89 18.64 -7.33 -10.96
C PHE A 89 17.86 -7.65 -12.25
N THR A 90 16.66 -8.22 -12.15
CA THR A 90 15.81 -8.42 -13.33
C THR A 90 15.34 -7.08 -13.90
N ALA A 91 15.12 -7.02 -15.21
CA ALA A 91 14.70 -5.80 -15.91
C ALA A 91 13.39 -5.20 -15.36
N GLN A 92 12.55 -6.03 -14.73
CA GLN A 92 11.29 -5.66 -14.11
C GLN A 92 11.48 -5.06 -12.71
N ALA A 93 12.40 -5.59 -11.91
CA ALA A 93 12.66 -5.12 -10.54
C ALA A 93 13.61 -3.90 -10.51
N PHE A 94 14.55 -3.82 -11.45
CA PHE A 94 15.55 -2.76 -11.53
C PHE A 94 14.98 -1.33 -11.47
N PRO A 95 13.96 -0.94 -12.27
CA PRO A 95 13.41 0.43 -12.19
C PRO A 95 12.77 0.75 -10.84
N ILE A 96 12.17 -0.25 -10.16
CA ILE A 96 11.57 -0.07 -8.84
C ILE A 96 12.65 0.11 -7.78
N VAL A 97 13.73 -0.64 -7.86
CA VAL A 97 14.88 -0.50 -6.94
C VAL A 97 15.50 0.88 -7.10
N LEU A 98 15.62 1.36 -8.33
CA LEU A 98 16.15 2.68 -8.64
C LEU A 98 15.25 3.79 -8.09
N ILE A 99 13.93 3.72 -8.31
CA ILE A 99 13.02 4.75 -7.77
C ILE A 99 12.96 4.72 -6.25
N LEU A 100 12.96 3.53 -5.61
CA LEU A 100 13.00 3.41 -4.16
C LEU A 100 14.31 3.97 -3.59
N THR A 101 15.44 3.68 -4.22
CA THR A 101 16.75 4.20 -3.81
C THR A 101 16.79 5.72 -3.96
N TYR A 102 16.24 6.25 -5.06
CA TYR A 102 16.09 7.69 -5.26
C TYR A 102 15.23 8.34 -4.16
N LEU A 103 14.08 7.75 -3.83
CA LEU A 103 13.23 8.22 -2.73
C LEU A 103 13.95 8.19 -1.38
N VAL A 104 14.74 7.15 -1.09
CA VAL A 104 15.54 7.06 0.14
C VAL A 104 16.61 8.15 0.19
N ILE A 105 17.30 8.44 -0.92
CA ILE A 105 18.26 9.54 -1.01
C ILE A 105 17.58 10.89 -0.74
N LEU A 106 16.38 11.12 -1.29
CA LEU A 106 15.62 12.34 -1.00
C LEU A 106 15.28 12.46 0.49
N VAL A 107 14.86 11.36 1.11
CA VAL A 107 14.56 11.34 2.55
C VAL A 107 15.81 11.61 3.39
N THR A 108 16.95 10.99 3.10
CA THR A 108 18.18 11.20 3.89
C THR A 108 18.70 12.63 3.79
N MET A 109 18.60 13.26 2.63
CA MET A 109 18.96 14.67 2.44
C MET A 109 18.10 15.61 3.31
N VAL A 110 16.84 15.26 3.56
CA VAL A 110 15.95 16.04 4.44
C VAL A 110 16.25 15.77 5.92
N TYR A 111 16.55 14.53 6.30
CA TYR A 111 16.82 14.16 7.70
C TYR A 111 18.13 14.76 8.24
N GLY A 112 19.13 14.99 7.40
CA GLY A 112 20.41 15.59 7.82
C GLY A 112 20.26 17.01 8.41
N PRO A 113 19.70 17.98 7.66
CA PRO A 113 19.49 19.35 8.15
C PRO A 113 18.51 19.45 9.32
N ILE A 114 17.48 18.60 9.37
CA ILE A 114 16.49 18.60 10.47
C ILE A 114 17.17 18.31 11.81
N ALA A 115 18.09 17.34 11.85
CA ALA A 115 18.82 17.02 13.06
C ALA A 115 19.64 18.23 13.58
N ALA A 116 20.27 18.98 12.68
CA ALA A 116 21.03 20.19 13.02
C ALA A 116 20.11 21.32 13.55
N ALA A 117 19.01 21.60 12.86
CA ALA A 117 18.05 22.63 13.27
C ALA A 117 17.42 22.35 14.64
N LEU A 118 17.11 21.09 14.94
CA LEU A 118 16.57 20.68 16.25
C LEU A 118 17.58 20.86 17.40
N VAL A 119 18.88 20.85 17.13
CA VAL A 119 19.92 21.14 18.14
C VAL A 119 19.94 22.61 18.52
N GLU A 120 19.67 23.47 17.55
CA GLU A 120 19.78 24.92 17.65
C GLU A 120 18.50 25.55 18.23
N LEU A 121 17.34 24.95 17.99
CA LEU A 121 16.03 25.43 18.47
C LEU A 121 15.76 25.14 19.96
N PHE A 122 16.46 24.19 20.58
CA PHE A 122 16.17 23.77 21.96
C PHE A 122 17.37 23.91 22.89
N PRO A 123 17.24 24.62 24.04
CA PRO A 123 18.28 24.71 25.05
C PRO A 123 18.72 23.34 25.58
N THR A 124 20.02 23.17 25.85
CA THR A 124 20.65 21.90 26.25
C THR A 124 19.98 21.21 27.44
N ARG A 125 19.34 21.97 28.35
CA ARG A 125 18.61 21.48 29.52
C ARG A 125 17.32 20.71 29.22
N ILE A 126 16.57 21.10 28.17
CA ILE A 126 15.21 20.54 27.89
C ILE A 126 15.14 19.79 26.56
N ARG A 127 16.26 19.70 25.86
CA ARG A 127 16.35 19.17 24.51
C ARG A 127 15.74 17.78 24.34
N TYR A 128 15.96 16.88 25.30
CA TYR A 128 15.44 15.51 25.21
C TYR A 128 13.90 15.44 25.31
N THR A 129 13.31 16.20 26.23
CA THR A 129 11.85 16.28 26.42
C THR A 129 11.18 17.09 25.29
N GLY A 130 11.84 18.16 24.82
CA GLY A 130 11.37 18.99 23.71
C GLY A 130 11.43 18.30 22.35
N MET A 131 12.38 17.39 22.13
CA MET A 131 12.47 16.61 20.89
C MET A 131 11.57 15.36 20.89
N SER A 132 11.36 14.70 22.04
CA SER A 132 10.58 13.45 22.08
C SER A 132 9.07 13.67 21.90
N LEU A 133 8.51 14.74 22.46
CA LEU A 133 7.09 15.06 22.35
C LEU A 133 6.60 15.20 20.90
N PRO A 134 7.22 16.04 20.04
CA PRO A 134 6.82 16.15 18.65
C PRO A 134 7.09 14.85 17.87
N TYR A 135 8.14 14.10 18.21
CA TYR A 135 8.43 12.82 17.56
C TYR A 135 7.37 11.76 17.86
N HIS A 136 6.92 11.64 19.11
CA HIS A 136 5.89 10.67 19.51
C HIS A 136 4.51 11.04 18.97
N ILE A 137 4.15 12.33 18.97
CA ILE A 137 2.87 12.77 18.41
C ILE A 137 2.88 12.64 16.89
N GLY A 138 3.98 13.06 16.24
CA GLY A 138 4.19 12.95 14.80
C GLY A 138 4.12 11.51 14.31
N ASN A 139 5.02 10.66 14.80
CA ASN A 139 5.10 9.27 14.35
C ASN A 139 3.93 8.42 14.85
N GLY A 140 3.45 8.67 16.07
CA GLY A 140 2.39 7.88 16.68
C GLY A 140 1.03 8.18 16.06
N TRP A 141 0.62 9.44 16.02
CA TRP A 141 -0.72 9.81 15.56
C TRP A 141 -0.78 9.93 14.04
N PHE A 142 0.07 10.76 13.43
CA PHE A 142 0.03 10.99 11.99
C PHE A 142 0.65 9.83 11.19
N GLY A 143 1.77 9.28 11.68
CA GLY A 143 2.39 8.11 11.05
C GLY A 143 1.60 6.82 11.27
N GLY A 144 1.19 6.54 12.50
CA GLY A 144 0.51 5.30 12.89
C GLY A 144 -0.91 5.15 12.34
N LEU A 145 -1.66 6.25 12.21
CA LEU A 145 -3.03 6.23 11.67
C LEU A 145 -3.07 6.33 10.15
N MET A 146 -1.95 6.64 9.49
CA MET A 146 -1.88 6.74 8.03
C MET A 146 -2.36 5.48 7.31
N PRO A 147 -1.90 4.24 7.66
CA PRO A 147 -2.34 3.05 6.95
C PRO A 147 -3.84 2.83 7.08
N ALA A 148 -4.39 2.94 8.30
CA ALA A 148 -5.81 2.73 8.55
C ALA A 148 -6.69 3.75 7.79
N THR A 149 -6.28 5.03 7.80
CA THR A 149 -7.01 6.10 7.10
C THR A 149 -6.91 5.94 5.59
N ALA A 150 -5.71 5.64 5.07
CA ALA A 150 -5.51 5.38 3.64
C ALA A 150 -6.35 4.17 3.17
N PHE A 151 -6.39 3.08 3.93
CA PHE A 151 -7.24 1.94 3.60
C PHE A 151 -8.73 2.28 3.63
N ALA A 152 -9.19 3.03 4.64
CA ALA A 152 -10.59 3.46 4.71
C ALA A 152 -10.98 4.36 3.53
N MET A 153 -10.10 5.29 3.15
CA MET A 153 -10.28 6.16 2.00
C MET A 153 -10.38 5.37 0.69
N ILE A 154 -9.45 4.44 0.45
CA ILE A 154 -9.46 3.57 -0.73
C ILE A 154 -10.72 2.68 -0.75
N ALA A 155 -11.17 2.19 0.41
CA ALA A 155 -12.38 1.38 0.50
C ALA A 155 -13.65 2.16 0.15
N GLN A 156 -13.67 3.47 0.39
CA GLN A 156 -14.81 4.34 0.08
C GLN A 156 -14.82 4.80 -1.38
N THR A 157 -13.67 5.20 -1.94
CA THR A 157 -13.58 5.69 -3.32
C THR A 157 -13.39 4.59 -4.35
N GLY A 158 -12.88 3.42 -3.95
CA GLY A 158 -12.50 2.35 -4.87
C GLY A 158 -11.21 2.63 -5.65
N ASP A 159 -10.58 3.79 -5.46
CA ASP A 159 -9.34 4.19 -6.12
C ASP A 159 -8.14 4.00 -5.18
N PRO A 160 -7.17 3.13 -5.50
CA PRO A 160 -5.98 2.92 -4.68
C PRO A 160 -5.11 4.16 -4.54
N TYR A 161 -5.14 5.10 -5.50
CA TYR A 161 -4.36 6.32 -5.46
C TYR A 161 -4.93 7.36 -4.50
N TYR A 162 -6.21 7.22 -4.11
CA TYR A 162 -6.85 8.18 -3.21
C TYR A 162 -6.22 8.18 -1.81
N GLY A 163 -5.61 7.06 -1.39
CA GLY A 163 -4.84 7.00 -0.15
C GLY A 163 -3.62 7.92 -0.10
N LEU A 164 -3.07 8.35 -1.25
CA LEU A 164 -1.93 9.29 -1.31
C LEU A 164 -2.31 10.69 -0.86
N TRP A 165 -3.60 11.06 -0.86
CA TRP A 165 -4.01 12.38 -0.41
C TRP A 165 -3.72 12.62 1.08
N TYR A 166 -3.75 11.57 1.91
CA TYR A 166 -3.47 11.69 3.34
C TYR A 166 -2.06 12.25 3.62
N PRO A 167 -0.96 11.64 3.14
CA PRO A 167 0.38 12.19 3.36
C PRO A 167 0.59 13.54 2.67
N ILE A 168 -0.05 13.79 1.53
CA ILE A 168 0.07 15.08 0.82
C ILE A 168 -0.52 16.22 1.64
N VAL A 169 -1.75 16.08 2.15
CA VAL A 169 -2.41 17.11 2.96
C VAL A 169 -1.64 17.38 4.24
N ILE A 170 -1.18 16.33 4.92
CA ILE A 170 -0.39 16.47 6.15
C ILE A 170 0.96 17.16 5.87
N ALA A 171 1.65 16.82 4.77
CA ALA A 171 2.91 17.44 4.38
C ALA A 171 2.76 18.93 4.02
N VAL A 172 1.69 19.29 3.28
CA VAL A 172 1.38 20.69 2.98
C VAL A 172 1.02 21.45 4.26
N GLY A 173 0.24 20.84 5.15
CA GLY A 173 -0.10 21.41 6.44
C GLY A 173 1.14 21.70 7.29
N THR A 174 2.06 20.74 7.41
CA THR A 174 3.32 20.94 8.16
C THR A 174 4.22 21.98 7.51
N PHE A 175 4.26 22.05 6.18
CA PHE A 175 5.01 23.10 5.48
C PHE A 175 4.47 24.51 5.76
N VAL A 176 3.15 24.70 5.67
CA VAL A 176 2.50 26.00 5.95
C VAL A 176 2.67 26.40 7.41
N ILE A 177 2.47 25.47 8.35
CA ILE A 177 2.68 25.71 9.78
C ILE A 177 4.16 26.03 10.05
N GLY A 178 5.08 25.29 9.42
CA GLY A 178 6.51 25.52 9.50
C GLY A 178 6.90 26.93 9.08
N LEU A 179 6.39 27.39 7.94
CA LEU A 179 6.65 28.75 7.43
C LEU A 179 6.17 29.86 8.36
N ILE A 180 5.05 29.66 9.08
CA ILE A 180 4.45 30.70 9.91
C ILE A 180 5.03 30.70 11.33
N PHE A 181 5.29 29.52 11.90
CA PHE A 181 5.58 29.36 13.32
C PHE A 181 7.02 29.01 13.66
N VAL A 182 7.87 28.63 12.68
CA VAL A 182 9.29 28.33 12.96
C VAL A 182 10.08 29.64 13.00
N PRO A 183 10.59 30.08 14.17
CA PRO A 183 11.39 31.29 14.27
C PRO A 183 12.78 31.07 13.67
N GLU A 184 13.24 32.04 12.89
CA GLU A 184 14.62 32.10 12.36
C GLU A 184 15.60 32.31 13.53
N ASN A 185 16.34 31.27 13.92
CA ASN A 185 17.22 31.28 15.10
C ASN A 185 18.71 31.39 14.77
N TYR A 186 19.09 31.58 13.50
CA TYR A 186 20.48 31.69 13.00
C TYR A 186 21.40 32.68 13.75
N LYS A 187 20.85 33.62 14.54
CA LYS A 187 21.62 34.61 15.32
C LYS A 187 21.46 34.51 16.84
N LYS A 188 20.80 33.47 17.37
CA LYS A 188 20.68 33.30 18.83
C LYS A 188 21.87 32.51 19.36
N ASP A 189 22.63 33.17 20.23
CA ASP A 189 23.82 32.60 20.85
C ASP A 189 23.42 31.59 21.94
N ILE A 190 23.68 30.30 21.68
CA ILE A 190 23.21 29.16 22.50
C ILE A 190 23.90 29.15 23.89
N PHE A 191 25.03 29.83 24.02
CA PHE A 191 25.83 29.89 25.25
C PHE A 191 25.62 31.18 26.06
N ALA A 192 24.89 32.17 25.53
CA ALA A 192 24.70 33.46 26.21
C ALA A 192 23.93 33.32 27.54
N GLU A 193 23.00 32.36 27.64
CA GLU A 193 22.24 32.11 28.87
C GLU A 193 23.01 31.24 29.89
N GLN A 194 24.02 30.48 29.45
CA GLN A 194 24.86 29.67 30.35
C GLN A 194 25.92 30.51 31.08
N ASN A 195 26.38 31.61 30.49
CA ASN A 195 27.41 32.49 31.06
C ASN A 195 26.87 33.62 31.95
N SER A 196 25.53 33.71 32.15
CA SER A 196 24.88 34.78 32.91
C SER A 196 24.57 34.42 34.38
N LYS A 197 25.21 33.39 34.95
CA LYS A 197 25.07 33.03 36.36
C LYS A 197 26.41 32.71 37.01
#